data_AF-A0A183FIT4-F1
#
_entry.id   AF-A0A183FIT4-F1
#
_cell.length_a   1.000
_cell.length_b   1.000
_cell.length_c   1.000
_cell.angle_alpha   90.00
_cell.angle_beta   90.00
_cell.angle_gamma   90.00
#
_symmetry.space_group_name_H-M   'P 1'
#
loop_
_entity.id
_entity.type
_entity.pdbx_description
1 polymer ?
#
loop_
_entity_poly.entity_id
_entity_poly.type
_entity_poly.pdbx_seq_one_letter_code
_entity_poly.pdbx_strand_id
1 'polypeptide(L)'
;MFSLLLLLAQVSAVMACAATVPPGGYRPGQRRPKPHEIVETIVVSNHNYNQTTNSDYLKVFRSKFNAYVRGRGMGNGYGLSEESVVDVKGKFGVKYDFIGVKCDQVKEILVDMKRATDFIDHINMKCHGRPEFDAY
;
A
#
# COMPACT_ATOMS: atom_id res chain seq x y z
N MET A 1 -36.40 -10.56 56.21
CA MET A 1 -35.99 -11.76 55.45
C MET A 1 -34.99 -11.31 54.41
N PHE A 2 -33.79 -11.90 54.44
CA PHE A 2 -32.64 -11.65 53.56
C PHE A 2 -32.91 -12.10 52.12
N SER A 3 -32.51 -11.31 51.12
CA SER A 3 -32.01 -11.82 49.83
C SER A 3 -31.03 -10.83 49.20
N LEU A 4 -29.73 -11.13 49.34
CA LEU A 4 -28.67 -10.75 48.40
C LEU A 4 -28.92 -11.46 47.05
N LEU A 5 -28.57 -10.81 45.94
CA LEU A 5 -28.02 -11.38 44.70
C LEU A 5 -27.63 -10.20 43.77
N LEU A 6 -26.37 -9.78 43.74
CA LEU A 6 -25.28 -10.21 42.83
C LEU A 6 -25.38 -9.65 41.39
N LEU A 7 -24.52 -8.65 41.15
CA LEU A 7 -23.67 -8.42 39.97
C LEU A 7 -24.11 -8.98 38.61
N LEU A 8 -24.17 -8.09 37.61
CA LEU A 8 -23.45 -8.27 36.34
C LEU A 8 -23.24 -6.89 35.68
N ALA A 9 -22.01 -6.40 35.79
CA ALA A 9 -21.50 -5.28 35.01
C ALA A 9 -21.54 -5.65 33.52
N GLN A 10 -22.38 -4.98 32.75
CA GLN A 10 -22.33 -5.10 31.30
C GLN A 10 -21.32 -4.09 30.75
N VAL A 11 -20.05 -4.52 30.68
CA VAL A 11 -19.07 -3.87 29.83
C VAL A 11 -19.41 -4.28 28.40
N SER A 12 -20.21 -3.45 27.71
CA SER A 12 -20.41 -3.57 26.28
C SER A 12 -19.11 -3.20 25.57
N ALA A 13 -18.20 -4.16 25.46
CA ALA A 13 -17.09 -4.11 24.53
C ALA A 13 -17.66 -4.25 23.12
N VAL A 14 -18.17 -3.15 22.56
CA VAL A 14 -18.32 -3.05 21.11
C VAL A 14 -16.91 -2.91 20.57
N MET A 15 -16.26 -4.06 20.36
CA MET A 15 -15.15 -4.14 19.43
C MET A 15 -15.70 -3.66 18.09
N ALA A 16 -15.45 -2.39 17.77
CA ALA A 16 -15.48 -1.92 16.40
C ALA A 16 -14.72 -2.95 15.58
N CYS A 17 -15.36 -3.51 14.56
CA CYS A 17 -14.71 -4.41 13.62
C CYS A 17 -13.47 -3.67 13.09
N ALA A 18 -12.30 -4.02 13.62
CA ALA A 18 -11.04 -3.60 13.03
C ALA A 18 -11.06 -4.14 11.61
N ALA A 19 -10.95 -3.24 10.63
CA ALA A 19 -10.93 -3.59 9.22
C ALA A 19 -10.00 -4.80 9.03
N THR A 20 -10.56 -5.91 8.55
CA THR A 20 -9.79 -7.14 8.34
C THR A 20 -8.90 -6.92 7.13
N VAL A 21 -7.71 -6.35 7.37
CA VAL A 21 -6.68 -6.18 6.35
C VAL A 21 -6.10 -7.56 6.05
N PRO A 22 -6.13 -8.05 4.79
CA PRO A 22 -5.50 -9.31 4.45
C PRO A 22 -3.98 -9.23 4.66
N PRO A 23 -3.33 -10.25 5.24
CA PRO A 23 -1.88 -10.29 5.40
C PRO A 23 -1.20 -10.62 4.06
N GLY A 24 -1.00 -9.62 3.21
CA GLY A 24 -0.23 -9.75 1.98
C GLY A 24 1.24 -9.43 2.23
N GLY A 25 2.04 -10.41 2.68
CA GLY A 25 3.49 -10.25 2.79
C GLY A 25 4.20 -11.53 2.34
N TYR A 26 5.22 -11.39 1.49
CA TYR A 26 6.06 -12.50 1.06
C TYR A 26 6.95 -12.97 2.23
N ARG A 27 6.75 -14.21 2.67
CA ARG A 27 7.60 -14.89 3.66
C ARG A 27 8.60 -15.81 2.95
N PRO A 28 9.86 -15.91 3.42
CA PRO A 28 10.80 -16.92 2.90
C PRO A 28 10.20 -18.33 3.02
N GLY A 29 10.11 -19.06 1.90
CA GLY A 29 9.46 -20.38 1.82
C GLY A 29 8.04 -20.36 1.21
N GLN A 30 7.50 -19.19 0.88
CA GLN A 30 6.19 -19.06 0.25
C GLN A 30 6.27 -19.27 -1.27
N ARG A 31 5.26 -19.95 -1.83
CA ARG A 31 5.13 -20.18 -3.28
C ARG A 31 5.24 -18.85 -4.03
N ARG A 32 5.96 -18.83 -5.16
CA ARG A 32 6.01 -17.68 -6.07
C ARG A 32 4.58 -17.24 -6.44
N PRO A 33 4.25 -15.94 -6.32
CA PRO A 33 2.94 -15.43 -6.70
C PRO A 33 2.66 -15.71 -8.17
N LYS A 34 1.42 -16.05 -8.49
CA LYS A 34 0.96 -16.18 -9.89
C LYS A 34 0.73 -14.78 -10.48
N PRO A 35 0.81 -14.59 -11.80
CA PRO A 35 0.63 -13.28 -12.43
C PRO A 35 -0.68 -12.55 -12.05
N HIS A 36 -1.79 -13.28 -11.86
CA HIS A 36 -3.07 -12.68 -11.45
C HIS A 36 -3.15 -12.28 -9.97
N GLU A 37 -2.14 -12.65 -9.18
CA GLU A 37 -2.02 -12.29 -7.76
C GLU A 37 -1.14 -11.04 -7.58
N ILE A 38 -0.55 -10.52 -8.66
CA ILE A 38 0.34 -9.36 -8.64
C ILE A 38 -0.37 -8.17 -9.28
N VAL A 39 -0.37 -7.04 -8.57
CA VAL A 39 -0.72 -5.74 -9.12
C VAL A 39 0.56 -4.92 -9.21
N GLU A 40 1.05 -4.71 -10.43
CA GLU A 40 2.24 -3.90 -10.68
C GLU A 40 1.87 -2.42 -10.62
N THR A 41 2.64 -1.63 -9.91
CA THR A 41 2.41 -0.19 -9.73
C THR A 41 3.72 0.55 -9.91
N ILE A 42 3.73 1.62 -10.69
CA ILE A 42 4.84 2.57 -10.77
C ILE A 42 4.32 3.91 -10.26
N VAL A 43 4.90 4.39 -9.16
CA VAL A 43 4.61 5.72 -8.65
C VAL A 43 5.68 6.68 -9.16
N VAL A 44 5.28 7.61 -10.02
CA VAL A 44 6.18 8.58 -10.65
C VAL A 44 6.17 9.85 -9.83
N SER A 45 7.35 10.30 -9.41
CA SER A 45 7.52 11.53 -8.65
C SER A 45 7.78 12.72 -9.57
N ASN A 46 7.65 13.94 -9.03
CA ASN A 46 8.04 15.16 -9.73
C ASN A 46 9.56 15.28 -9.95
N HIS A 47 10.36 14.48 -9.23
CA HIS A 47 11.82 14.53 -9.32
C HIS A 47 12.33 13.85 -10.60
N ASN A 48 13.46 14.36 -11.09
CA ASN A 48 14.13 13.76 -12.24
C ASN A 48 14.90 12.51 -11.80
N TYR A 49 14.96 11.52 -12.69
CA TYR A 49 15.78 10.34 -12.51
C TYR A 49 17.27 10.74 -12.55
N ASN A 50 18.03 10.33 -11.53
CA ASN A 50 19.47 10.56 -11.47
C ASN A 50 20.17 9.40 -10.74
N GLN A 51 20.97 8.63 -11.47
CA GLN A 51 21.63 7.42 -10.97
C GLN A 51 22.47 7.65 -9.70
N THR A 52 22.99 8.85 -9.49
CA THR A 52 23.81 9.20 -8.32
C THR A 52 22.96 9.47 -7.08
N THR A 53 21.79 10.09 -7.22
CA THR A 53 20.97 10.55 -6.08
C THR A 53 19.71 9.73 -5.85
N ASN A 54 19.37 8.82 -6.76
CA ASN A 54 18.16 8.01 -6.71
C ASN A 54 18.05 7.17 -5.43
N SER A 55 19.16 6.64 -4.91
CA SER A 55 19.17 5.82 -3.71
C SER A 55 18.77 6.62 -2.45
N ASP A 56 19.24 7.86 -2.34
CA ASP A 56 18.87 8.75 -1.24
C ASP A 56 17.44 9.27 -1.40
N TYR A 57 17.04 9.60 -2.64
CA TYR A 57 15.68 9.99 -2.92
C TYR A 57 14.69 8.86 -2.65
N LEU A 58 15.03 7.60 -2.96
CA LEU A 58 14.23 6.42 -2.62
C LEU A 58 13.97 6.31 -1.12
N LYS A 59 14.97 6.57 -0.26
CA LYS A 59 14.78 6.54 1.21
C LYS A 59 13.72 7.55 1.66
N VAL A 60 13.80 8.78 1.12
CA VAL A 60 12.83 9.85 1.43
C VAL A 60 11.45 9.49 0.90
N PHE A 61 11.38 9.03 -0.35
CA PHE A 61 10.15 8.59 -1.00
C PHE A 61 9.47 7.48 -0.19
N ARG A 62 10.21 6.41 0.13
CA ARG A 62 9.75 5.28 0.94
C ARG A 62 9.23 5.74 2.30
N SER A 63 9.90 6.68 2.95
CA SER A 63 9.44 7.23 4.23
C SER A 63 8.08 7.90 4.11
N LYS A 64 7.90 8.77 3.10
CA LYS A 64 6.63 9.47 2.83
C LYS A 64 5.51 8.49 2.47
N PHE A 65 5.80 7.54 1.59
CA PHE A 65 4.85 6.50 1.17
C PHE A 65 4.40 5.67 2.38
N ASN A 66 5.35 5.19 3.19
CA ASN A 66 5.05 4.40 4.39
C ASN A 66 4.27 5.20 5.45
N ALA A 67 4.57 6.49 5.62
CA ALA A 67 3.81 7.36 6.52
C ALA A 67 2.34 7.51 6.04
N TYR A 68 2.13 7.68 4.73
CA TYR A 68 0.79 7.77 4.14
C TYR A 68 -0.03 6.50 4.40
N VAL A 69 0.49 5.32 4.05
CA VAL A 69 -0.24 4.06 4.24
C VAL A 69 -0.50 3.79 5.73
N ARG A 70 0.48 4.01 6.61
CA ARG A 70 0.28 3.87 8.06
C ARG A 70 -0.83 4.77 8.59
N GLY A 71 -0.91 6.01 8.11
CA GLY A 71 -1.97 6.96 8.49
C GLY A 71 -3.38 6.49 8.10
N ARG A 72 -3.50 5.63 7.08
CA ARG A 72 -4.77 5.04 6.62
C ARG A 72 -5.12 3.72 7.31
N GLY A 73 -4.41 3.36 8.37
CA GLY A 73 -4.57 2.07 9.05
C GLY A 73 -4.10 0.89 8.20
N MET A 74 -3.35 1.18 7.13
CA MET A 74 -2.76 0.16 6.29
C MET A 74 -1.44 -0.27 6.95
N GLY A 75 -1.43 -1.45 7.57
CA GLY A 75 -0.31 -1.92 8.39
C GLY A 75 1.06 -1.90 7.69
N ASN A 76 2.12 -2.09 8.48
CA ASN A 76 3.50 -2.19 7.98
C ASN A 76 3.64 -3.41 7.05
N GLY A 77 3.49 -3.22 5.74
CA GLY A 77 3.69 -4.29 4.75
C GLY A 77 2.47 -4.59 3.90
N TYR A 78 1.79 -3.57 3.36
CA TYR A 78 0.81 -3.78 2.30
C TYR A 78 1.48 -4.30 1.03
N GLY A 79 1.74 -5.60 0.95
CA GLY A 79 2.04 -6.29 -0.29
C GLY A 79 3.31 -5.89 -1.03
N LEU A 80 4.01 -4.81 -0.64
CA LEU A 80 5.15 -4.24 -1.34
C LEU A 80 6.29 -5.25 -1.33
N SER A 81 6.41 -6.06 -2.38
CA SER A 81 7.69 -6.71 -2.66
C SER A 81 8.70 -5.69 -3.14
N GLU A 82 9.97 -6.10 -3.08
CA GLU A 82 11.18 -5.40 -3.49
C GLU A 82 10.94 -4.14 -4.35
N GLU A 83 11.12 -2.97 -3.72
CA GLU A 83 11.03 -1.69 -4.41
C GLU A 83 12.18 -1.59 -5.42
N SER A 84 11.89 -1.18 -6.65
CA SER A 84 12.93 -0.87 -7.63
C SER A 84 12.73 0.52 -8.21
N VAL A 85 13.83 1.25 -8.36
CA VAL A 85 13.82 2.57 -9.01
C VAL A 85 13.84 2.37 -10.52
N VAL A 86 12.95 3.08 -11.22
CA VAL A 86 12.81 3.02 -12.67
C VAL A 86 12.84 4.43 -13.26
N ASP A 87 13.41 4.55 -14.46
CA ASP A 87 13.37 5.78 -15.25
C ASP A 87 12.08 5.81 -16.08
N VAL A 88 11.20 6.77 -15.78
CA VAL A 88 9.98 7.01 -16.54
C VAL A 88 10.13 8.33 -17.29
N LYS A 89 10.63 8.28 -18.52
CA LYS A 89 10.81 9.45 -19.39
C LYS A 89 11.63 10.59 -18.74
N GLY A 90 12.69 10.23 -18.02
CA GLY A 90 13.55 11.17 -17.29
C GLY A 90 13.07 11.49 -15.87
N LYS A 91 11.95 10.90 -15.41
CA LYS A 91 11.42 11.06 -14.04
C LYS A 91 11.75 9.86 -13.16
N PHE A 92 11.96 10.14 -11.89
CA PHE A 92 12.13 9.12 -10.86
C PHE A 92 10.79 8.43 -10.62
N GLY A 93 10.72 7.15 -10.96
CA GLY A 93 9.63 6.25 -10.61
C GLY A 93 10.07 5.18 -9.61
N VAL A 94 9.15 4.74 -8.77
CA VAL A 94 9.35 3.57 -7.90
C VAL A 94 8.33 2.51 -8.28
N LYS A 95 8.83 1.33 -8.67
CA LYS A 95 8.00 0.16 -8.92
C LYS A 95 7.71 -0.58 -7.61
N TYR A 96 6.43 -0.85 -7.40
CA TYR A 96 5.86 -1.65 -6.33
C TYR A 96 5.01 -2.76 -6.92
N ASP A 97 5.19 -3.97 -6.41
CA ASP A 97 4.33 -5.09 -6.75
C ASP A 97 3.49 -5.41 -5.51
N PHE A 98 2.17 -5.26 -5.61
CA PHE A 98 1.24 -5.64 -4.54
C PHE A 98 0.81 -7.09 -4.74
N ILE A 99 1.16 -7.96 -3.80
CA ILE A 99 0.87 -9.40 -3.88
C ILE A 99 -0.35 -9.76 -3.04
N GLY A 100 -1.30 -10.50 -3.62
CA GLY A 100 -2.46 -11.05 -2.92
C GLY A 100 -3.54 -10.02 -2.58
N VAL A 101 -3.47 -8.83 -3.18
CA VAL A 101 -4.45 -7.75 -3.01
C VAL A 101 -5.28 -7.61 -4.28
N LYS A 102 -6.58 -7.33 -4.16
CA LYS A 102 -7.45 -7.14 -5.33
C LYS A 102 -7.07 -5.86 -6.08
N CYS A 103 -7.04 -5.93 -7.40
CA CYS A 103 -6.76 -4.79 -8.30
C CYS A 103 -7.56 -3.53 -7.94
N ASP A 104 -8.87 -3.66 -7.70
CA ASP A 104 -9.74 -2.51 -7.42
C ASP A 104 -9.45 -1.86 -6.06
N GLN A 105 -9.00 -2.65 -5.07
CA GLN A 105 -8.58 -2.11 -3.76
C GLN A 105 -7.28 -1.30 -3.92
N VAL A 106 -6.30 -1.82 -4.66
CA VAL A 106 -5.05 -1.10 -4.95
C VAL A 106 -5.35 0.20 -5.69
N LYS A 107 -6.24 0.16 -6.69
CA LYS A 107 -6.66 1.34 -7.45
C LYS A 107 -7.19 2.46 -6.55
N GLU A 108 -8.09 2.15 -5.62
CA GLU A 108 -8.67 3.14 -4.69
C GLU A 108 -7.59 3.81 -3.83
N ILE A 109 -6.65 3.01 -3.30
CA ILE A 109 -5.53 3.49 -2.50
C ILE A 109 -4.65 4.45 -3.31
N LEU A 110 -4.30 4.08 -4.55
CA LEU A 110 -3.42 4.86 -5.40
C LEU A 110 -4.06 6.19 -5.81
N VAL A 111 -5.36 6.20 -6.15
CA VAL A 111 -6.10 7.42 -6.47
C VAL A 111 -6.14 8.37 -5.28
N ASP A 112 -6.42 7.85 -4.09
CA ASP A 112 -6.45 8.63 -2.86
C ASP A 112 -5.06 9.20 -2.52
N MET A 113 -4.00 8.38 -2.68
CA MET A 113 -2.62 8.81 -2.48
C MET A 113 -2.21 9.93 -3.44
N LYS A 114 -2.58 9.82 -4.73
CA LYS A 114 -2.29 10.85 -5.73
C LYS A 114 -2.94 12.19 -5.38
N ARG A 115 -4.15 12.17 -4.82
CA ARG A 115 -4.88 13.37 -4.38
C ARG A 115 -4.31 13.96 -3.10
N ALA A 116 -3.79 13.11 -2.22
CA ALA A 116 -3.32 13.51 -0.89
C ALA A 116 -1.88 14.02 -0.86
N THR A 117 -1.11 13.81 -1.94
CA THR A 117 0.33 14.10 -1.97
C THR A 117 0.73 14.90 -3.19
N ASP A 118 1.60 15.88 -3.00
CA ASP A 118 2.07 16.81 -4.03
C ASP A 118 3.36 16.34 -4.71
N PHE A 119 4.10 15.40 -4.11
CA PHE A 119 5.39 14.92 -4.63
C PHE A 119 5.24 13.84 -5.72
N ILE A 120 4.01 13.37 -5.96
CA ILE A 120 3.67 12.39 -7.00
C ILE A 120 3.15 13.13 -8.23
N ASP A 121 3.82 12.92 -9.37
CA ASP A 121 3.42 13.45 -10.67
C ASP A 121 2.23 12.66 -11.24
N HIS A 122 2.38 11.33 -11.30
CA HIS A 122 1.31 10.40 -11.67
C HIS A 122 1.63 8.97 -11.19
N ILE A 123 0.66 8.08 -11.34
CA ILE A 123 0.79 6.67 -10.98
C ILE A 123 0.33 5.82 -12.15
N ASN A 124 1.14 4.83 -12.54
CA ASN A 124 0.73 3.77 -13.48
C ASN A 124 0.42 2.50 -12.67
N MET A 125 -0.69 1.83 -12.96
CA MET A 125 -1.08 0.57 -12.35
C MET A 125 -1.47 -0.44 -13.42
N LYS A 126 -0.94 -1.65 -13.31
CA LYS A 126 -1.23 -2.75 -14.22
C LYS A 126 -1.67 -3.98 -13.45
N CYS A 127 -2.84 -4.49 -13.85
CA CYS A 127 -3.39 -5.74 -13.35
C CYS A 127 -3.46 -6.75 -14.49
N HIS A 128 -3.22 -8.03 -14.19
CA HIS A 128 -3.28 -9.08 -15.21
C HIS A 128 -4.67 -9.14 -15.88
N GLY A 129 -4.68 -9.15 -17.22
CA GLY A 129 -5.91 -9.24 -18.02
C GLY A 129 -6.79 -7.99 -18.00
N ARG A 130 -6.31 -6.86 -17.46
CA ARG A 130 -7.02 -5.57 -17.46
C ARG A 130 -6.20 -4.50 -18.20
N PRO A 131 -6.85 -3.48 -18.77
CA PRO A 131 -6.15 -2.31 -19.27
C PRO A 131 -5.31 -1.65 -18.17
N GLU A 132 -4.21 -1.02 -18.59
CA GLU A 132 -3.42 -0.17 -17.72
C GLU A 132 -4.24 1.02 -17.22
N PHE A 133 -3.96 1.45 -16.00
CA PHE A 133 -4.62 2.56 -15.34
C PHE A 133 -3.61 3.62 -14.96
N ASP A 134 -3.92 4.87 -15.30
CA ASP A 134 -3.12 6.03 -14.95
C ASP A 134 -3.89 6.99 -14.04
N ALA A 135 -3.27 7.44 -12.96
CA ALA A 135 -3.78 8.50 -12.10
C ALA A 135 -2.86 9.72 -12.15
N TYR A 136 -3.35 10.82 -12.73
CA TYR A 136 -2.70 12.12 -12.81
C TYR A 136 -3.24 13.08 -11.75
#